data_AF-F9EK26-F1
#
_entry.id   AF-F9EK26-F1
#
_cell.length_a   1.000
_cell.length_b   1.000
_cell.length_c   1.000
_cell.angle_alpha   90.00
_cell.angle_beta   90.00
_cell.angle_gamma   90.00
#
_symmetry.space_group_name_H-M   'P 1'
#
loop_
_entity.id
_entity.type
_entity.pdbx_description
1 polymer ?
#
loop_
_entity_poly.entity_id
_entity_poly.type
_entity_poly.pdbx_seq_one_letter_code
_entity_poly.pdbx_strand_id
1 'polypeptide(L)'
;MKFMAYRRKDGKVGIRNHVLILATSVCSNKVAEDISHAVEGSTYINNTYGCCQLGADFELTKKTIINTGKNPNVGAVLVVGLGCEGVEPLDIYEAIKKQGNQ
;
A
#
# COMPACT_ATOMS: atom_id res chain seq x y z
N MET A 1 -18.45 -7.23 25.11
CA MET A 1 -17.49 -6.10 25.04
C MET A 1 -17.67 -5.40 23.69
N LYS A 2 -17.75 -4.06 23.63
CA LYS A 2 -17.86 -3.28 22.39
C LYS A 2 -16.71 -2.27 22.34
N PHE A 3 -16.17 -1.98 21.15
CA PHE A 3 -15.12 -0.97 20.95
C PHE A 3 -15.38 -0.18 19.65
N MET A 4 -14.80 1.03 19.56
CA MET A 4 -14.90 1.89 18.39
C MET A 4 -13.93 1.43 17.31
N ALA A 5 -14.40 1.30 16.07
CA ALA A 5 -13.60 0.77 14.97
C ALA A 5 -14.07 1.25 13.60
N TYR A 6 -13.22 1.07 12.58
CA TYR A 6 -13.49 1.42 11.19
C TYR A 6 -13.91 0.17 10.41
N ARG A 7 -15.15 0.14 9.92
CA ARG A 7 -15.67 -0.96 9.10
C ARG A 7 -15.30 -0.73 7.63
N ARG A 8 -14.79 -1.77 6.97
CA ARG A 8 -14.46 -1.78 5.53
C ARG A 8 -15.57 -2.41 4.70
N LYS A 9 -15.57 -2.16 3.40
CA LYS A 9 -16.59 -2.70 2.47
C LYS A 9 -16.55 -4.23 2.37
N ASP A 10 -15.38 -4.84 2.58
CA ASP A 10 -15.20 -6.29 2.64
C ASP A 10 -15.64 -6.94 3.97
N GLY A 11 -16.18 -6.15 4.91
CA GLY A 11 -16.63 -6.60 6.22
C GLY A 11 -15.55 -6.69 7.29
N LYS A 12 -14.27 -6.50 6.94
CA LYS A 12 -13.17 -6.44 7.93
C LYS A 12 -13.24 -5.14 8.73
N VAL A 13 -12.56 -5.13 9.87
CA VAL A 13 -12.60 -4.04 10.84
C VAL A 13 -11.18 -3.65 11.24
N GLY A 14 -10.87 -2.36 11.16
CA GLY A 14 -9.61 -1.77 11.60
C GLY A 14 -9.77 -0.96 12.88
N ILE A 15 -8.74 -0.96 13.73
CA ILE A 15 -8.66 -0.11 14.93
C ILE A 15 -8.02 1.26 14.64
N ARG A 16 -7.48 1.45 13.44
CA ARG A 16 -6.93 2.71 12.92
C ARG A 16 -7.47 3.00 11.53
N ASN A 17 -7.27 4.22 11.04
CA ASN A 17 -7.71 4.65 9.71
C ASN A 17 -6.64 5.49 9.00
N HIS A 18 -5.54 4.85 8.61
CA HIS A 18 -4.44 5.49 7.93
C HIS A 18 -4.76 5.77 6.45
N VAL A 19 -4.25 6.89 5.95
CA VAL A 19 -4.04 7.12 4.52
C VAL A 19 -2.60 6.67 4.22
N LEU A 20 -2.45 5.60 3.44
CA LEU A 20 -1.15 4.99 3.17
C LEU A 20 -0.59 5.46 1.83
N ILE A 21 0.62 6.01 1.84
CA ILE A 21 1.42 6.24 0.64
C ILE A 21 2.30 5.01 0.42
N LEU A 22 2.02 4.26 -0.64
CA LEU A 22 2.60 2.95 -0.91
C LEU A 22 3.60 3.04 -2.06
N ALA A 23 4.89 2.97 -1.73
CA ALA A 23 5.96 2.87 -2.72
C ALA A 23 5.98 1.48 -3.36
N THR A 24 5.96 1.43 -4.69
CA THR A 24 6.05 0.17 -5.46
C THR A 24 7.48 -0.29 -5.73
N SER A 25 8.48 0.57 -5.49
CA SER A 25 9.90 0.23 -5.59
C SER A 25 10.77 1.07 -4.67
N VAL A 26 12.02 0.62 -4.49
CA VAL A 26 13.04 1.39 -3.77
C VAL A 26 13.25 2.80 -4.34
N CYS A 27 13.13 2.95 -5.66
CA CYS A 27 13.28 4.23 -6.33
C CYS A 27 12.13 5.19 -5.99
N SER A 28 10.92 4.68 -5.71
CA SER A 28 9.75 5.51 -5.37
C SER A 28 9.62 5.83 -3.88
N ASN A 29 10.46 5.25 -3.01
CA ASN A 29 10.42 5.51 -1.56
C ASN A 29 10.56 6.98 -1.21
N LYS A 30 11.51 7.70 -1.83
CA LYS A 30 11.73 9.10 -1.49
C LYS A 30 10.52 9.97 -1.83
N VAL A 31 9.90 9.71 -2.98
CA VAL A 31 8.67 10.38 -3.41
C VAL A 31 7.52 10.06 -2.44
N ALA A 32 7.37 8.80 -2.03
CA ALA A 32 6.34 8.40 -1.07
C ALA A 32 6.52 9.05 0.31
N GLU A 33 7.76 9.13 0.80
CA GLU A 33 8.12 9.83 2.03
C GLU A 33 7.79 11.32 1.94
N ASP A 34 8.22 11.99 0.87
CA ASP A 34 8.01 13.43 0.69
C ASP A 34 6.52 13.78 0.61
N ILE A 35 5.72 12.96 -0.08
CA ILE A 35 4.24 13.09 -0.08
C ILE A 35 3.70 12.94 1.34
N SER A 36 4.17 11.93 2.09
CA SER A 36 3.68 11.69 3.44
C SER A 36 4.02 12.82 4.42
N HIS A 37 5.17 13.48 4.24
CA HIS A 37 5.53 14.66 5.04
C HIS A 37 4.75 15.91 4.62
N ALA A 38 4.32 16.01 3.36
CA ALA A 38 3.51 17.13 2.87
C ALA A 38 2.01 17.00 3.20
N VAL A 39 1.51 15.78 3.46
CA VAL A 39 0.09 15.52 3.70
C VAL A 39 -0.14 15.04 5.14
N GLU A 40 -0.67 15.92 5.97
CA GLU A 40 -0.98 15.61 7.37
C GLU A 40 -1.95 14.41 7.49
N GLY A 41 -1.67 13.53 8.45
CA GLY A 41 -2.50 12.34 8.71
C GLY A 41 -2.26 11.17 7.76
N SER A 42 -1.40 11.35 6.74
CA SER A 42 -0.90 10.25 5.93
C SER A 42 0.33 9.59 6.56
N THR A 43 0.61 8.37 6.15
CA THR A 43 1.80 7.61 6.54
C THR A 43 2.34 6.90 5.30
N TYR A 44 3.64 6.61 5.25
CA TYR A 44 4.22 5.87 4.14
C TYR A 44 4.85 4.56 4.63
N ILE A 45 4.95 3.59 3.71
CA ILE A 45 5.70 2.37 3.93
C ILE A 45 6.72 2.23 2.82
N ASN A 46 7.98 2.03 3.22
CA ASN A 46 9.08 1.77 2.31
C ASN A 46 8.95 0.38 1.66
N ASN A 47 9.29 0.30 0.37
CA ASN A 47 9.62 -0.93 -0.31
C ASN A 47 11.11 -0.95 -0.62
N THR A 48 11.89 -1.82 0.03
CA THR A 48 13.35 -1.90 -0.17
C THR A 48 13.72 -2.59 -1.49
N TYR A 49 12.75 -3.22 -2.16
CA TYR A 49 12.99 -4.00 -3.36
C TYR A 49 12.70 -3.21 -4.64
N GLY A 50 13.37 -3.60 -5.72
CA GLY A 50 13.29 -2.94 -7.01
C GLY A 50 12.96 -3.89 -8.16
N CYS A 51 13.25 -3.46 -9.38
CA CYS A 51 12.89 -4.16 -10.62
C CYS A 51 13.61 -5.49 -10.87
N CYS A 52 14.68 -5.79 -10.12
CA CYS A 52 15.53 -6.97 -10.37
C CYS A 52 15.06 -8.25 -9.65
N GLN A 53 13.86 -8.25 -9.06
CA GLN A 53 13.32 -9.45 -8.41
C GLN A 53 12.76 -10.43 -9.45
N LEU A 54 12.95 -11.73 -9.20
CA LEU A 54 12.49 -12.79 -10.10
C LEU A 54 11.87 -13.94 -9.31
N GLY A 55 10.97 -14.69 -9.97
CA GLY A 55 10.39 -15.91 -9.43
C GLY A 55 9.74 -15.72 -8.06
N ALA A 56 10.07 -16.59 -7.10
CA ALA A 56 9.44 -16.60 -5.77
C ALA A 56 9.67 -15.31 -4.97
N ASP A 57 10.80 -14.62 -5.15
CA ASP A 57 11.10 -13.37 -4.44
C ASP A 57 10.19 -12.23 -4.91
N PHE A 58 10.01 -12.13 -6.22
CA PHE A 58 9.07 -11.21 -6.84
C PHE A 58 7.63 -11.42 -6.35
N GLU A 59 7.17 -12.67 -6.39
CA GLU A 59 5.79 -13.02 -5.97
C GLU A 59 5.55 -12.72 -4.48
N LEU A 60 6.54 -13.00 -3.62
CA LEU A 60 6.44 -12.68 -2.20
C LEU A 60 6.36 -11.17 -1.97
N THR A 61 7.17 -10.40 -2.69
CA THR A 61 7.18 -8.93 -2.57
C THR A 61 5.87 -8.33 -3.07
N LYS A 62 5.40 -8.74 -4.26
CA LYS A 62 4.10 -8.33 -4.82
C LYS A 62 2.96 -8.63 -3.84
N LYS A 63 2.92 -9.85 -3.29
CA LYS A 63 1.91 -10.25 -2.30
C LYS A 63 1.98 -9.41 -1.03
N THR A 64 3.18 -9.08 -0.56
CA THR A 64 3.40 -8.27 0.65
C THR A 64 2.89 -6.85 0.45
N ILE A 65 3.27 -6.19 -0.64
CA ILE A 65 2.82 -4.83 -0.98
C ILE A 65 1.29 -4.77 -1.07
N ILE A 66 0.68 -5.71 -1.80
CA ILE A 66 -0.77 -5.79 -1.93
C ILE A 66 -1.44 -5.99 -0.56
N ASN A 67 -0.93 -6.88 0.28
CA ASN A 67 -1.51 -7.15 1.60
C ASN A 67 -1.35 -5.97 2.57
N THR A 68 -0.28 -5.20 2.44
CA THR A 68 -0.08 -3.96 3.20
C THR A 68 -1.16 -2.94 2.86
N GLY A 69 -1.42 -2.71 1.57
CA GLY A 69 -2.52 -1.83 1.13
C GLY A 69 -3.91 -2.34 1.48
N LYS A 70 -4.07 -3.66 1.68
CA LYS A 70 -5.31 -4.34 2.08
C LYS A 70 -5.55 -4.44 3.58
N ASN A 71 -4.63 -3.95 4.40
CA ASN A 71 -4.76 -3.99 5.85
C ASN A 71 -6.01 -3.20 6.28
N PRO A 72 -6.88 -3.73 7.16
CA PRO A 72 -8.10 -3.02 7.56
C PRO A 72 -7.83 -1.72 8.34
N ASN A 73 -6.61 -1.50 8.84
CA ASN A 73 -6.19 -0.22 9.44
C ASN A 73 -5.88 0.86 8.40
N VAL A 74 -5.84 0.52 7.10
CA VAL A 74 -5.63 1.43 5.99
C VAL A 74 -6.99 1.72 5.35
N GLY A 75 -7.37 2.99 5.34
CA GLY A 75 -8.65 3.44 4.78
C GLY A 75 -8.57 3.90 3.33
N ALA A 76 -7.42 4.45 2.95
CA ALA A 76 -7.13 4.87 1.59
C ALA A 76 -5.67 4.56 1.24
N VAL A 77 -5.39 4.31 -0.04
CA VAL A 77 -4.04 4.03 -0.53
C VAL A 77 -3.70 4.91 -1.73
N LEU A 78 -2.58 5.63 -1.66
CA LEU A 78 -1.94 6.24 -2.82
C LEU A 78 -0.78 5.35 -3.28
N VAL A 79 -0.89 4.76 -4.47
CA VAL A 79 0.18 3.94 -5.06
C VAL A 79 1.16 4.84 -5.81
N VAL A 80 2.46 4.74 -5.50
CA VAL A 80 3.51 5.58 -6.09
C VAL A 80 4.48 4.73 -6.89
N GLY A 81 4.50 4.95 -8.21
CA GLY A 81 5.46 4.36 -9.16
C GLY A 81 6.12 5.41 -10.05
N LEU A 82 7.30 5.05 -10.55
CA LEU A 82 8.17 5.85 -11.43
C LEU A 82 8.32 5.24 -12.83
N GLY A 83 7.80 4.03 -13.07
CA GLY A 83 7.63 3.42 -14.40
C GLY A 83 8.62 2.31 -14.76
N CYS A 84 9.58 1.98 -13.88
CA CYS A 84 10.55 0.91 -14.12
C CYS A 84 10.33 -0.30 -13.20
N GLU A 85 9.19 -0.38 -12.53
CA GLU A 85 8.97 -1.37 -11.47
C GLU A 85 8.74 -2.78 -12.00
N GLY A 86 9.31 -3.76 -11.30
CA GLY A 86 8.90 -5.15 -11.51
C GLY A 86 7.46 -5.35 -11.05
N VAL A 87 7.08 -4.74 -9.92
CA VAL A 87 5.70 -4.77 -9.42
C VAL A 87 4.94 -3.57 -10.01
N GLU A 88 4.23 -3.83 -11.10
CA GLU A 88 3.47 -2.81 -11.84
C GLU A 88 2.48 -2.05 -10.91
N PRO A 89 2.55 -0.71 -10.83
CA PRO A 89 1.68 0.07 -9.95
C PRO A 89 0.18 -0.11 -10.20
N LEU A 90 -0.24 -0.24 -11.46
CA LEU A 90 -1.64 -0.42 -11.83
C LEU A 90 -2.17 -1.79 -11.37
N ASP A 91 -1.35 -2.84 -11.44
CA ASP A 91 -1.69 -4.16 -10.89
C ASP A 91 -1.96 -4.10 -9.39
N ILE A 92 -1.11 -3.36 -8.65
CA ILE A 92 -1.26 -3.19 -7.20
C ILE A 92 -2.55 -2.43 -6.91
N TYR A 93 -2.79 -1.32 -7.61
CA TYR A 93 -4.00 -0.52 -7.46
C TYR A 93 -5.26 -1.37 -7.68
N GLU A 94 -5.35 -2.11 -8.78
CA GLU A 94 -6.50 -2.97 -9.07
C GLU A 94 -6.66 -4.09 -8.04
N ALA A 95 -5.54 -4.66 -7.56
CA ALA A 95 -5.58 -5.68 -6.52
C ALA A 95 -6.15 -5.14 -5.19
N ILE A 96 -5.79 -3.91 -4.80
CA ILE A 96 -6.24 -3.25 -3.57
C ILE A 96 -7.70 -2.80 -3.69
N LYS A 97 -8.05 -2.16 -4.81
CA LYS A 97 -9.39 -1.63 -5.09
C LYS A 97 -10.48 -2.68 -4.95
N LYS A 98 -10.20 -3.93 -5.36
CA LYS A 98 -11.12 -5.07 -5.22
C LYS A 98 -11.55 -5.35 -3.77
N GLN A 99 -10.76 -4.96 -2.77
CA GLN A 99 -11.11 -5.12 -1.35
C GLN A 99 -11.94 -3.95 -0.79
N GLY A 100 -12.12 -2.88 -1.57
CA GLY A 100 -12.97 -1.75 -1.22
C GLY A 100 -12.30 -0.71 -0.32
N ASN A 101 -10.96 -0.71 -0.25
CA ASN A 101 -10.19 0.44 0.20
C ASN A 101 -10.29 1.55 -0.87
N GLN A 102 -10.32 2.81 -0.42
CA GLN A 102 -10.45 3.99 -1.30
C GLN A 102 -9.13 4.32 -2.00
#